data_AF-A0A0B0N0R2-F1
#
_entry.id   AF-A0A0B0N0R2-F1
#
_cell.length_a   1.000
_cell.length_b   1.000
_cell.length_c   1.000
_cell.angle_alpha   90.00
_cell.angle_beta   90.00
_cell.angle_gamma   90.00
#
_symmetry.space_group_name_H-M   'P 1'
#
loop_
_entity.id
_entity.type
_entity.pdbx_description
1 polymer ?
#
loop_
_entity_poly.entity_id
_entity_poly.type
_entity_poly.pdbx_seq_one_letter_code
_entity_poly.pdbx_strand_id
1 'polypeptide(L)'
;MFEGALDNLGSLKQQYGLGKSATEVVLVIEAYKALRDRAPYPPSHMVAHLNGSFSFIVFDNSTSTLFVASDQFGKVPLYWGITADGHVAFADNVDLLKGACGKSLASFPQGCFFSTAVGELMSYENPKNKITAVPAKDEEMWGATYKVEGPTVVAGTESPMLSF
;
A
#
# COMPACT_ATOMS: atom_id res chain seq x y z
N MET A 1 10.93 2.02 -8.35
CA MET A 1 9.94 2.34 -9.40
C MET A 1 8.93 3.31 -8.81
N PHE A 2 8.49 4.29 -9.59
CA PHE A 2 7.39 5.20 -9.23
C PHE A 2 6.58 5.46 -10.48
N GLU A 3 5.27 5.31 -10.39
CA GLU A 3 4.32 5.60 -11.46
C GLU A 3 3.26 6.59 -10.95
N GLY A 4 2.84 7.51 -11.84
CA GLY A 4 1.88 8.56 -11.51
C GLY A 4 2.50 9.91 -11.18
N ALA A 5 1.83 10.68 -10.32
CA ALA A 5 2.23 12.04 -9.93
C ALA A 5 1.74 12.41 -8.53
N LEU A 6 2.51 13.28 -7.86
CA LEU A 6 2.14 13.85 -6.56
C LEU A 6 1.67 15.30 -6.73
N ASP A 7 0.40 15.55 -6.40
CA ASP A 7 -0.23 16.87 -6.46
C ASP A 7 0.39 17.86 -5.46
N ASN A 8 0.90 17.36 -4.33
CA ASN A 8 1.54 18.15 -3.28
C ASN A 8 3.09 18.11 -3.32
N LEU A 9 3.70 17.71 -4.44
CA LEU A 9 5.16 17.57 -4.58
C LEU A 9 5.94 18.83 -4.16
N GLY A 10 5.44 20.02 -4.52
CA GLY A 10 6.09 21.29 -4.19
C GLY A 10 6.26 21.51 -2.69
N SER A 11 5.20 21.26 -1.91
CA SER A 11 5.22 21.37 -0.45
C SER A 11 6.09 20.29 0.18
N LEU A 12 6.04 19.07 -0.34
CA LEU A 12 6.85 17.96 0.16
C LEU A 12 8.35 18.21 -0.08
N LYS A 13 8.74 18.77 -1.23
CA LYS A 13 10.14 19.19 -1.48
C LYS A 13 10.65 20.14 -0.41
N GLN A 14 9.84 21.13 -0.02
CA GLN A 14 10.22 22.06 1.04
C GLN A 14 10.36 21.35 2.39
N GLN A 15 9.43 20.47 2.74
CA GLN A 15 9.45 19.71 3.99
C GLN A 15 10.67 18.80 4.12
N TYR A 16 11.05 18.13 3.03
CA TYR A 16 12.22 17.24 2.99
C TYR A 16 13.53 17.96 2.64
N GLY A 17 13.52 19.29 2.44
CA GLY A 17 14.71 20.07 2.11
C GLY A 17 15.30 19.74 0.73
N LEU A 18 14.48 19.34 -0.22
CA LEU A 18 14.90 18.91 -1.55
C LEU A 18 15.04 20.08 -2.54
N GLY A 19 15.93 19.90 -3.51
CA GLY A 19 16.12 20.87 -4.59
C GLY A 19 14.88 21.06 -5.46
N LYS A 20 14.79 22.20 -6.14
CA LYS A 20 13.65 22.56 -7.02
C LYS A 20 13.39 21.52 -8.11
N SER A 21 14.44 20.90 -8.64
CA SER A 21 14.40 19.89 -9.70
C SER A 21 14.18 18.46 -9.20
N ALA A 22 14.01 18.22 -7.88
CA ALA A 22 13.74 16.88 -7.38
C ALA A 22 12.47 16.30 -8.02
N THR A 23 12.45 14.99 -8.27
CA THR A 23 11.28 14.28 -8.80
C THR A 23 10.57 13.53 -7.68
N GLU A 24 9.40 12.97 -7.98
CA GLU A 24 8.64 12.08 -7.11
C GLU A 24 9.50 10.89 -6.66
N VAL A 25 10.32 10.35 -7.56
CA VAL A 25 11.27 9.27 -7.26
C VAL A 25 12.25 9.68 -6.17
N VAL A 26 12.87 10.86 -6.31
CA VAL A 26 13.81 11.37 -5.31
C VAL A 26 13.10 11.61 -3.99
N LEU A 27 11.88 12.19 -4.04
CA LEU A 27 11.09 12.46 -2.86
C LEU A 27 10.75 11.18 -2.08
N VAL A 28 10.27 10.15 -2.76
CA VAL A 28 9.91 8.86 -2.13
C VAL A 28 11.13 8.17 -1.53
N ILE A 29 12.29 8.24 -2.19
CA ILE A 29 13.55 7.71 -1.64
C ILE A 29 13.92 8.43 -0.35
N GLU A 30 13.88 9.76 -0.33
CA GLU A 30 14.23 10.54 0.87
C GLU A 30 13.20 10.40 1.99
N ALA A 31 11.91 10.29 1.65
CA ALA A 31 10.85 9.99 2.60
C ALA A 31 11.03 8.60 3.24
N TYR A 32 11.37 7.58 2.44
CA TYR A 32 11.66 6.24 2.94
C TYR A 32 12.92 6.21 3.82
N LYS A 33 13.99 6.90 3.44
CA LYS A 33 15.19 7.03 4.30
C LYS A 33 14.84 7.69 5.62
N ALA A 34 14.06 8.78 5.59
CA ALA A 34 13.62 9.45 6.81
C ALA A 34 12.79 8.52 7.70
N LEU A 35 11.90 7.70 7.12
CA LEU A 35 11.14 6.67 7.83
C LEU A 35 12.04 5.61 8.47
N ARG A 36 13.05 5.12 7.75
CA ARG A 36 13.99 4.08 8.22
C ARG A 36 14.94 4.59 9.30
N ASP A 37 15.49 5.79 9.10
CA ASP A 37 16.61 6.33 9.89
C ASP A 37 16.15 7.14 11.10
N ARG A 38 14.89 7.59 11.15
CA ARG A 38 14.36 8.43 12.25
C ARG A 38 13.34 7.66 13.09
N ALA A 39 13.60 7.57 14.39
CA ALA A 39 12.70 6.95 15.36
C ALA A 39 11.53 7.88 15.77
N PRO A 40 10.40 7.33 16.26
CA PRO A 40 9.57 6.31 15.63
C PRO A 40 8.48 7.00 14.78
N TYR A 41 8.64 6.99 13.46
CA TYR A 41 7.60 7.47 12.56
C TYR A 41 6.87 6.27 11.95
N PRO A 42 5.54 6.11 12.14
CA PRO A 42 4.85 4.98 11.55
C PRO A 42 4.84 5.11 10.02
N PRO A 43 5.07 4.02 9.26
CA PRO A 43 5.06 4.07 7.80
C PRO A 43 3.76 4.62 7.21
N SER A 44 2.63 4.40 7.89
CA SER A 44 1.33 4.95 7.51
C SER A 44 1.35 6.48 7.41
N HIS A 45 2.06 7.19 8.30
CA HIS A 45 2.18 8.64 8.20
C HIS A 45 2.99 9.07 6.97
N MET A 46 4.07 8.36 6.64
CA MET A 46 4.86 8.70 5.45
C MET A 46 3.99 8.67 4.19
N VAL A 47 3.20 7.59 4.02
CA VAL A 47 2.35 7.41 2.84
C VAL A 47 1.12 8.32 2.88
N ALA A 48 0.50 8.53 4.03
CA ALA A 48 -0.68 9.40 4.18
C ALA A 48 -0.41 10.87 3.85
N HIS A 49 0.86 11.31 3.90
CA HIS A 49 1.25 12.67 3.52
C HIS A 49 1.45 12.85 2.00
N LEU A 50 1.45 11.75 1.23
CA LEU A 50 1.53 11.79 -0.22
C LEU A 50 0.13 12.02 -0.79
N ASN A 51 -0.06 13.14 -1.51
CA ASN A 51 -1.32 13.42 -2.18
C ASN A 51 -1.09 13.36 -3.69
N GLY A 52 -1.92 12.58 -4.39
CA GLY A 52 -1.82 12.40 -5.83
C GLY A 52 -2.39 11.07 -6.28
N SER A 53 -2.12 10.72 -7.53
CA SER A 53 -2.43 9.41 -8.12
C SER A 53 -1.10 8.71 -8.36
N PHE A 54 -0.81 7.67 -7.59
CA PHE A 54 0.54 7.09 -7.57
C PHE A 54 0.53 5.61 -7.19
N SER A 55 1.54 4.90 -7.68
CA SER A 55 1.99 3.63 -7.11
C SER A 55 3.51 3.60 -7.13
N PHE A 56 4.13 2.97 -6.13
CA PHE A 56 5.59 2.89 -6.09
C PHE A 56 6.11 1.65 -5.37
N ILE A 57 7.34 1.29 -5.72
CA ILE A 57 8.11 0.20 -5.11
C ILE A 57 9.51 0.75 -4.80
N VAL A 58 9.88 0.70 -3.53
CA VAL A 58 11.24 0.97 -3.03
C VAL A 58 11.85 -0.36 -2.61
N PHE A 59 13.04 -0.65 -3.14
CA PHE A 59 13.90 -1.71 -2.63
C PHE A 59 15.07 -1.09 -1.88
N ASP A 60 15.20 -1.41 -0.61
CA ASP A 60 16.36 -1.05 0.20
C ASP A 60 17.34 -2.22 0.23
N ASN A 61 18.45 -2.07 -0.49
CA ASN A 61 19.50 -3.07 -0.55
C ASN A 61 20.24 -3.25 0.78
N SER A 62 20.26 -2.23 1.66
CA SER A 62 20.98 -2.31 2.93
C SER A 62 20.30 -3.25 3.92
N THR A 63 18.96 -3.32 3.87
CA THR A 63 18.13 -4.17 4.72
C THR A 63 17.52 -5.36 3.96
N SER A 64 17.69 -5.40 2.64
CA SER A 64 16.99 -6.34 1.74
C SER A 64 15.47 -6.29 1.90
N THR A 65 14.91 -5.08 2.06
CA THR A 65 13.47 -4.89 2.28
C THR A 65 12.80 -4.19 1.10
N LEU A 66 11.58 -4.64 0.77
CA LEU A 66 10.70 -3.96 -0.15
C LEU A 66 9.69 -3.11 0.63
N PHE A 67 9.40 -1.93 0.13
CA PHE A 67 8.31 -1.08 0.58
C PHE A 67 7.48 -0.64 -0.62
N VAL A 68 6.19 -0.96 -0.60
CA VAL A 68 5.27 -0.83 -1.73
C VAL A 68 4.06 -0.05 -1.26
N ALA A 69 3.56 0.89 -2.06
CA ALA A 69 2.34 1.63 -1.75
C ALA A 69 1.57 2.03 -3.01
N SER A 70 0.25 2.20 -2.85
CA SER A 70 -0.67 2.70 -3.87
C SER A 70 -1.58 3.77 -3.28
N ASP A 71 -1.99 4.74 -4.10
CA ASP A 71 -2.90 5.81 -3.69
C ASP A 71 -4.29 5.30 -3.26
N GLN A 72 -5.06 6.19 -2.62
CA GLN A 72 -6.34 5.91 -1.98
C GLN A 72 -7.43 5.39 -2.94
N PHE A 73 -7.29 5.73 -4.23
CA PHE A 73 -8.24 5.39 -5.27
C PHE A 73 -7.71 4.32 -6.23
N GLY A 74 -6.45 3.88 -6.07
CA GLY A 74 -5.82 2.90 -6.97
C GLY A 74 -5.83 3.34 -8.43
N LYS A 75 -5.65 4.65 -8.69
CA LYS A 75 -5.75 5.21 -10.04
C LYS A 75 -4.60 4.76 -10.93
N VAL A 76 -3.43 4.55 -10.35
CA VAL A 76 -2.27 3.99 -11.03
C VAL A 76 -2.26 2.48 -10.81
N PRO A 77 -2.32 1.66 -11.87
CA PRO A 77 -2.30 0.21 -11.73
C PRO A 77 -1.06 -0.29 -11.00
N LEU A 78 -1.28 -1.20 -10.07
CA LEU A 78 -0.24 -1.99 -9.43
C LEU A 78 -0.82 -3.36 -9.12
N TYR A 79 -0.07 -4.40 -9.42
CA TYR A 79 -0.44 -5.78 -9.25
C TYR A 79 0.59 -6.48 -8.38
N TRP A 80 0.15 -7.51 -7.70
CA TRP A 80 1.00 -8.39 -6.93
C TRP A 80 0.54 -9.83 -7.04
N GLY A 81 1.45 -10.75 -6.73
CA GLY A 81 1.14 -12.18 -6.77
C GLY A 81 2.21 -13.00 -6.07
N ILE A 82 1.92 -14.28 -5.90
CA ILE A 82 2.88 -15.26 -5.39
C ILE A 82 3.35 -16.11 -6.55
N THR A 83 4.66 -16.15 -6.76
CA THR A 83 5.29 -16.98 -7.79
C THR A 83 5.24 -18.47 -7.39
N ALA A 84 5.44 -19.37 -8.36
CA ALA A 84 5.40 -20.82 -8.11
C ALA A 84 6.43 -21.31 -7.06
N ASP A 85 7.53 -20.57 -6.88
CA ASP A 85 8.58 -20.82 -5.87
C ASP A 85 8.34 -20.08 -4.54
N GLY A 86 7.18 -19.43 -4.38
CA GLY A 86 6.73 -18.86 -3.10
C GLY A 86 7.20 -17.44 -2.80
N HIS A 87 7.71 -16.71 -3.79
CA HIS A 87 8.11 -15.31 -3.63
C HIS A 87 6.97 -14.35 -3.96
N VAL A 88 6.95 -13.19 -3.31
CA VAL A 88 6.04 -12.11 -3.69
C VAL A 88 6.62 -11.35 -4.89
N ALA A 89 5.79 -11.14 -5.91
CA ALA A 89 6.14 -10.36 -7.10
C ALA A 89 5.20 -9.17 -7.24
N PHE A 90 5.70 -8.08 -7.83
CA PHE A 90 4.96 -6.84 -8.08
C PHE A 90 5.20 -6.39 -9.53
N ALA A 91 4.17 -5.84 -10.16
CA ALA A 91 4.28 -5.21 -11.48
C ALA A 91 3.19 -4.17 -11.69
N ASP A 92 3.47 -3.17 -12.51
CA ASP A 92 2.49 -2.22 -13.06
C ASP A 92 1.68 -2.82 -14.23
N ASN A 93 2.18 -3.92 -14.82
CA ASN A 93 1.53 -4.67 -15.89
C ASN A 93 1.24 -6.12 -15.46
N VAL A 94 -0.04 -6.48 -15.40
CA VAL A 94 -0.50 -7.82 -14.99
C VAL A 94 0.02 -8.94 -15.89
N ASP A 95 0.24 -8.69 -17.18
CA ASP A 95 0.71 -9.73 -18.11
C ASP A 95 2.12 -10.22 -17.76
N LEU A 96 2.92 -9.37 -17.11
CA LEU A 96 4.24 -9.76 -16.60
C LEU A 96 4.14 -10.74 -15.41
N LEU A 97 3.08 -10.63 -14.61
CA LEU A 97 2.85 -11.54 -13.47
C LEU A 97 2.17 -12.84 -13.87
N LYS A 98 1.34 -12.85 -14.92
CA LYS A 98 0.62 -14.07 -15.36
C LYS A 98 1.56 -15.24 -15.62
N GLY A 99 2.71 -14.98 -16.23
CA GLY A 99 3.71 -16.02 -16.52
C GLY A 99 4.37 -16.61 -15.27
N ALA A 100 4.53 -15.81 -14.20
CA ALA A 100 5.24 -16.21 -12.99
C ALA A 100 4.33 -16.69 -11.85
N CYS A 101 3.13 -16.12 -11.74
CA CYS A 101 2.19 -16.33 -10.64
C CYS A 101 0.96 -17.16 -11.04
N GLY A 102 0.70 -17.34 -12.33
CA GLY A 102 -0.51 -18.03 -12.82
C GLY A 102 -1.77 -17.35 -12.32
N LYS A 103 -2.63 -18.09 -11.59
CA LYS A 103 -3.85 -17.55 -10.96
C LYS A 103 -3.60 -16.89 -9.60
N SER A 104 -2.40 -17.00 -9.03
CA SER A 104 -2.05 -16.42 -7.72
C SER A 104 -1.63 -14.96 -7.85
N LEU A 105 -2.50 -14.13 -8.43
CA LEU A 105 -2.26 -12.70 -8.60
C LEU A 105 -3.53 -11.88 -8.33
N ALA A 106 -3.34 -10.63 -7.97
CA ALA A 106 -4.39 -9.68 -7.63
C ALA A 106 -3.96 -8.26 -7.97
N SER A 107 -4.91 -7.34 -8.04
CA SER A 107 -4.60 -5.91 -7.90
C SER A 107 -4.05 -5.66 -6.50
N PHE A 108 -3.02 -4.82 -6.41
CA PHE A 108 -2.55 -4.32 -5.13
C PHE A 108 -3.63 -3.41 -4.53
N PRO A 109 -4.00 -3.59 -3.25
CA PRO A 109 -5.12 -2.86 -2.68
C PRO A 109 -4.85 -1.35 -2.59
N GLN A 110 -5.88 -0.59 -2.95
CA GLN A 110 -5.89 0.87 -2.85
C GLN A 110 -5.71 1.32 -1.39
N GLY A 111 -5.11 2.49 -1.19
CA GLY A 111 -4.98 3.08 0.14
C GLY A 111 -4.11 2.27 1.10
N CYS A 112 -3.27 1.39 0.57
CA CYS A 112 -2.47 0.44 1.35
C CYS A 112 -0.98 0.57 1.06
N PHE A 113 -0.18 0.04 1.98
CA PHE A 113 1.23 -0.22 1.80
C PHE A 113 1.60 -1.62 2.30
N PHE A 114 2.67 -2.17 1.76
CA PHE A 114 3.24 -3.46 2.14
C PHE A 114 4.74 -3.29 2.39
N SER A 115 5.25 -3.93 3.44
CA SER A 115 6.68 -3.95 3.73
C SER A 115 7.13 -5.36 4.06
N THR A 116 8.19 -5.86 3.40
CA THR A 116 8.76 -7.17 3.76
C THR A 116 9.49 -7.15 5.10
N ALA A 117 9.79 -5.97 5.66
CA ALA A 117 10.36 -5.85 7.00
C ALA A 117 9.36 -6.27 8.09
N VAL A 118 8.07 -6.01 7.87
CA VAL A 118 6.98 -6.36 8.80
C VAL A 118 6.24 -7.61 8.31
N GLY A 119 6.23 -7.86 7.00
CA GLY A 119 5.51 -8.96 6.36
C GLY A 119 4.00 -8.72 6.25
N GLU A 120 3.54 -7.51 6.53
CA GLU A 120 2.12 -7.17 6.60
C GLU A 120 1.72 -6.13 5.56
N LEU A 121 0.51 -6.31 5.04
CA LEU A 121 -0.21 -5.33 4.24
C LEU A 121 -1.08 -4.50 5.18
N MET A 122 -0.99 -3.18 5.10
CA MET A 122 -1.67 -2.25 6.01
C MET A 122 -2.31 -1.09 5.23
N SER A 123 -3.47 -0.62 5.71
CA SER A 123 -4.03 0.65 5.25
C SER A 123 -3.28 1.81 5.90
N TYR A 124 -2.91 2.84 5.12
CA TYR A 124 -2.29 4.02 5.72
C TYR A 124 -3.32 5.00 6.32
N GLU A 125 -4.58 4.96 5.86
CA GLU A 125 -5.68 5.74 6.46
C GLU A 125 -6.21 5.11 7.73
N ASN A 126 -6.33 3.77 7.73
CA ASN A 126 -6.86 3.01 8.85
C ASN A 126 -5.90 1.88 9.28
N PRO A 127 -4.73 2.20 9.88
CA PRO A 127 -3.68 1.20 10.17
C PRO A 127 -4.09 0.10 11.15
N LYS A 128 -5.18 0.29 11.90
CA LYS A 128 -5.72 -0.69 12.84
C LYS A 128 -6.76 -1.62 12.22
N ASN A 129 -7.24 -1.31 11.01
CA ASN A 129 -8.28 -2.10 10.37
C ASN A 129 -7.65 -3.31 9.69
N LYS A 130 -8.30 -4.46 9.82
CA LYS A 130 -7.82 -5.68 9.17
C LYS A 130 -8.05 -5.57 7.67
N ILE A 131 -7.13 -6.16 6.91
CA ILE A 131 -7.30 -6.37 5.48
C ILE A 131 -7.65 -7.83 5.26
N THR A 132 -8.78 -8.07 4.60
CA THR A 132 -9.26 -9.41 4.29
C THR A 132 -9.09 -9.70 2.81
N ALA A 133 -8.56 -10.89 2.51
CA ALA A 133 -8.54 -11.43 1.16
C ALA A 133 -9.86 -12.17 0.91
N VAL A 134 -10.61 -11.75 -0.10
CA VAL A 134 -11.79 -12.44 -0.59
C VAL A 134 -11.39 -13.24 -1.82
N PRO A 135 -11.42 -14.59 -1.77
CA PRO A 135 -11.13 -15.41 -2.93
C PRO A 135 -12.05 -15.03 -4.10
N ALA A 136 -11.47 -14.91 -5.28
CA ALA A 136 -12.22 -14.68 -6.49
C ALA A 136 -13.02 -15.93 -6.88
N LYS A 137 -14.08 -15.76 -7.66
CA LYS A 137 -14.80 -16.91 -8.23
C LYS A 137 -13.93 -17.57 -9.31
N ASP A 138 -14.16 -18.85 -9.61
CA ASP A 138 -13.30 -19.65 -10.52
C ASP A 138 -13.13 -19.06 -11.93
N GLU A 139 -14.04 -18.18 -12.36
CA GLU A 139 -14.07 -17.51 -13.67
C GLU A 139 -13.38 -16.13 -13.68
N GLU A 140 -12.91 -15.63 -12.53
CA GLU A 140 -12.26 -14.32 -12.44
C GLU A 140 -10.77 -14.37 -12.80
N MET A 141 -10.26 -13.26 -13.33
CA MET A 141 -8.84 -13.11 -13.67
C MET A 141 -7.94 -13.08 -12.42
N TRP A 142 -8.49 -12.61 -11.30
CA TRP A 142 -7.78 -12.48 -10.03
C TRP A 142 -7.93 -13.77 -9.22
N GLY A 143 -6.94 -14.09 -8.37
CA GLY A 143 -7.09 -15.14 -7.35
C GLY A 143 -7.81 -14.63 -6.10
N ALA A 144 -7.72 -13.33 -5.82
CA ALA A 144 -8.35 -12.69 -4.68
C ALA A 144 -8.55 -11.18 -4.89
N THR A 145 -9.49 -10.60 -4.15
CA THR A 145 -9.63 -9.15 -3.96
C THR A 145 -9.40 -8.82 -2.49
N TYR A 146 -8.61 -7.79 -2.19
CA TYR A 146 -8.30 -7.37 -0.83
C TYR A 146 -9.18 -6.18 -0.43
N LYS A 147 -9.80 -6.26 0.77
CA LYS A 147 -10.68 -5.20 1.30
C LYS A 147 -10.24 -4.79 2.70
N VAL A 148 -10.16 -3.49 2.93
CA VAL A 148 -9.98 -2.91 4.26
C VAL A 148 -11.34 -3.00 4.98
N GLU A 149 -11.37 -3.61 6.17
CA GLU A 149 -12.59 -3.63 6.98
C GLU A 149 -12.97 -2.19 7.38
N GLY A 150 -14.26 -1.84 7.30
CA GLY A 150 -14.76 -0.57 7.84
C GLY A 150 -14.65 -0.55 9.37
N PRO A 151 -14.71 0.63 10.01
CA PRO A 151 -14.78 0.71 11.47
C PRO A 151 -15.95 -0.15 11.97
N THR A 152 -15.69 -0.98 12.96
CA THR A 152 -16.75 -1.73 13.66
C THR A 152 -17.67 -0.70 14.31
N VAL A 153 -18.83 -0.42 13.70
CA VAL A 153 -19.87 0.31 14.39
C VAL A 153 -20.34 -0.61 15.50
N VAL A 154 -19.88 -0.38 16.72
CA VAL A 154 -20.47 -1.00 17.90
C VAL A 154 -21.86 -0.40 18.00
N ALA A 155 -22.85 -1.08 17.41
CA ALA A 155 -24.24 -0.80 17.71
C ALA A 155 -24.40 -1.03 19.21
N GLY A 156 -24.52 0.06 19.97
CA GLY A 156 -24.84 0.00 21.38
C GLY A 156 -26.14 -0.79 21.51
N THR A 157 -26.05 -1.97 22.13
CA THR A 157 -27.24 -2.71 22.53
C THR A 157 -27.96 -1.87 23.56
N GLU A 158 -29.03 -1.19 23.17
CA GLU A 158 -30.02 -0.70 24.12
C GLU A 158 -30.49 -1.93 24.91
N SER A 159 -30.14 -1.96 26.20
CA SER A 159 -30.71 -2.91 27.14
C SER A 159 -32.22 -2.66 27.21
N PRO A 160 -33.09 -3.67 27.05
CA PRO A 160 -34.48 -3.48 27.38
C PRO A 160 -34.57 -3.33 28.91
N MET A 161 -34.83 -2.10 29.34
CA MET A 161 -35.19 -1.78 30.72
C MET A 161 -36.52 -2.49 31.02
N LEU A 162 -36.46 -3.54 31.85
CA LEU A 162 -37.66 -4.08 32.49
C LEU A 162 -38.15 -3.05 33.51
N SER A 163 -39.40 -2.62 33.39
CA SER A 163 -40.09 -1.88 34.42
C SER A 163 -41.59 -2.22 34.41
N PHE A 164 -41.96 -3.01 35.43
CA PHE A 164 -43.26 -3.33 36.06
C PHE A 164 -44.46 -3.73 35.18
#